data_AF-A0A8J3PW38-F1
#
_entry.id   AF-A0A8J3PW38-F1
#
_cell.length_a   1.000
_cell.length_b   1.000
_cell.length_c   1.000
_cell.angle_alpha   90.00
_cell.angle_beta   90.00
_cell.angle_gamma   90.00
#
_symmetry.space_group_name_H-M   'P 1'
#
loop_
_entity.id
_entity.type
_entity.pdbx_description
1 polymer ?
#
loop_
_entity_poly.entity_id
_entity_poly.type
_entity_poly.pdbx_seq_one_letter_code
_entity_poly.pdbx_strand_id
1 'polypeptide(L)'
;MRPRRLLGLAVVATALLGTFAVPVAQAAPDEQATLAKLTKQADELTKAYRGEIASLEDAKTAVKKASSRAKKLKGQLGAAEDRVAEFAQTSYMGGGLDDSQLFSLNIDPGTVSTMSYLSTQKAAQLTTVRQLIADHKKATEDADEEIAKLEKDIKDLQSKRRDVERRMAKFGIQQPGSASGLTARLVNVRAAIMSQFPMPFGVGCLRVGDPGEHGKGRACDFMMSSGGRLPDAVAKERGDALAQWCISHADQYGIMYIIWQQRIYDMRTGGGWKMMEDRGGTTANHYDHVHVSVL
;
A
#
# COMPACT_ATOMS: atom_id res chain seq x y z
N MET A 1 11.74 63.85 -31.79
CA MET A 1 11.93 64.56 -30.51
C MET A 1 12.62 63.59 -29.55
N ARG A 2 13.96 63.49 -29.55
CA ARG A 2 14.97 64.21 -28.73
C ARG A 2 14.85 63.93 -27.20
N PRO A 3 15.97 63.83 -26.46
CA PRO A 3 16.82 62.63 -26.30
C PRO A 3 17.32 62.44 -24.84
N ARG A 4 18.13 61.40 -24.56
CA ARG A 4 19.23 61.38 -23.53
C ARG A 4 20.04 60.07 -23.64
N ARG A 5 21.24 60.09 -24.25
CA ARG A 5 22.63 60.16 -23.68
C ARG A 5 23.00 58.89 -22.88
N LEU A 6 23.84 57.96 -23.41
CA LEU A 6 25.31 57.92 -23.60
C LEU A 6 26.13 57.59 -22.33
N LEU A 7 27.21 56.80 -22.57
CA LEU A 7 28.23 56.19 -21.69
C LEU A 7 27.86 54.81 -21.15
N GLY A 8 28.69 53.76 -21.23
CA GLY A 8 30.08 53.64 -21.66
C GLY A 8 30.57 52.20 -21.39
N LEU A 9 31.54 51.75 -22.18
CA LEU A 9 32.28 50.48 -22.10
C LEU A 9 32.67 50.03 -20.68
N ALA A 10 32.62 48.71 -20.44
CA ALA A 10 33.76 47.96 -19.89
C ALA A 10 33.54 46.44 -20.04
N VAL A 11 34.27 45.82 -20.96
CA VAL A 11 34.61 44.40 -20.92
C VAL A 11 35.63 44.22 -19.79
N VAL A 12 35.29 43.42 -18.78
CA VAL A 12 36.30 42.77 -17.93
C VAL A 12 35.90 41.30 -17.82
N ALA A 13 36.65 40.49 -18.55
CA ALA A 13 36.72 39.05 -18.30
C ALA A 13 37.49 38.82 -16.99
N THR A 14 36.84 38.18 -16.03
CA THR A 14 37.53 37.52 -14.92
C THR A 14 36.87 36.17 -14.69
N ALA A 15 37.63 35.13 -15.03
CA ALA A 15 37.38 33.77 -14.64
C ALA A 15 37.31 33.67 -13.11
N LEU A 16 36.30 32.97 -12.60
CA LEU A 16 36.31 32.42 -11.24
C LEU A 16 35.45 31.16 -11.26
N LEU A 17 36.09 30.06 -10.86
CA LEU A 17 35.49 28.74 -10.68
C LEU A 17 34.27 28.84 -9.75
N GLY A 18 33.07 28.83 -10.34
CA GLY A 18 31.81 28.75 -9.62
C GLY A 18 31.37 27.29 -9.50
N THR A 19 31.61 26.71 -8.33
CA THR A 19 30.84 25.63 -7.69
C THR A 19 29.75 24.98 -8.57
N PHE A 20 30.00 23.76 -9.04
CA PHE A 20 28.91 22.84 -9.38
C PHE A 20 28.21 22.42 -8.08
N ALA A 21 27.37 23.31 -7.54
CA ALA A 21 26.34 22.94 -6.59
C ALA A 21 25.29 22.17 -7.38
N VAL A 22 25.45 20.86 -7.48
CA VAL A 22 24.33 19.98 -7.81
C VAL A 22 23.31 20.21 -6.70
N PRO A 23 22.07 20.63 -7.00
CA PRO A 23 21.07 20.76 -5.98
C PRO A 23 20.82 19.35 -5.44
N VAL A 24 21.37 19.04 -4.27
CA VAL A 24 20.90 17.93 -3.45
C VAL A 24 19.44 18.25 -3.22
N ALA A 25 18.56 17.53 -3.91
CA ALA A 25 17.12 17.61 -3.70
C ALA A 25 16.90 17.56 -2.20
N GLN A 26 16.51 18.70 -1.65
CA GLN A 26 16.35 18.92 -0.24
C GLN A 26 15.25 17.96 0.20
N ALA A 27 15.65 16.87 0.84
CA ALA A 27 14.74 15.82 1.31
C ALA A 27 13.57 16.50 2.02
N ALA A 28 12.36 16.26 1.53
CA ALA A 28 11.15 16.89 2.04
C ALA A 28 11.11 16.71 3.56
N PRO A 29 11.01 17.80 4.35
CA PRO A 29 10.96 17.72 5.80
C PRO A 29 9.57 17.25 6.25
N ASP A 30 9.21 15.99 5.97
CA ASP A 30 8.07 15.28 6.60
C ASP A 30 8.02 13.76 6.32
N GLU A 31 8.97 13.16 5.58
CA GLU A 31 8.85 11.74 5.18
C GLU A 31 8.81 10.78 6.38
N GLN A 32 9.63 11.04 7.42
CA GLN A 32 9.68 10.22 8.63
C GLN A 32 8.49 10.45 9.56
N ALA A 33 7.95 11.66 9.62
CA ALA A 33 6.77 11.95 10.42
C ALA A 33 5.49 11.43 9.74
N THR A 34 5.43 11.52 8.40
CA THR A 34 4.42 10.84 7.58
C THR A 34 4.48 9.32 7.77
N LEU A 35 5.66 8.72 7.69
CA LEU A 35 5.84 7.28 7.94
C LEU A 35 5.38 6.86 9.33
N ALA A 36 5.73 7.63 10.37
CA ALA A 36 5.31 7.35 11.75
C ALA A 36 3.79 7.43 11.91
N LYS A 37 3.15 8.43 11.28
CA LYS A 37 1.70 8.59 11.26
C LYS A 37 1.00 7.44 10.54
N LEU A 38 1.45 7.09 9.34
CA LEU A 38 0.90 5.98 8.56
C LEU A 38 1.06 4.64 9.27
N THR A 39 2.22 4.41 9.89
CA THR A 39 2.47 3.22 10.71
C THR A 39 1.47 3.11 11.86
N LYS A 40 1.21 4.20 12.58
CA LYS A 40 0.23 4.21 13.66
C LYS A 40 -1.20 3.95 13.17
N GLN A 41 -1.58 4.55 12.04
CA GLN A 41 -2.89 4.33 11.43
C GLN A 41 -3.08 2.88 10.96
N ALA A 42 -2.04 2.28 10.37
CA ALA A 42 -2.03 0.86 10.01
C ALA A 42 -2.23 -0.02 11.25
N ASP A 43 -1.50 0.21 12.34
CA ASP A 43 -1.62 -0.58 13.58
C ASP A 43 -3.03 -0.53 14.20
N GLU A 44 -3.69 0.62 14.14
CA GLU A 44 -5.08 0.78 14.61
C GLU A 44 -6.08 0.03 13.72
N LEU A 45 -5.90 0.08 12.39
CA LEU A 45 -6.74 -0.62 11.42
C LEU A 45 -6.55 -2.14 11.47
N THR A 46 -5.31 -2.61 11.62
CA THR A 46 -4.96 -4.02 11.79
C THR A 46 -5.69 -4.64 12.99
N LYS A 47 -5.80 -3.93 14.12
CA LYS A 47 -6.53 -4.42 15.30
C LYS A 47 -8.04 -4.55 15.05
N ALA A 48 -8.61 -3.69 14.22
CA ALA A 48 -10.05 -3.68 13.92
C ALA A 48 -10.45 -4.68 12.82
N TYR A 49 -9.56 -4.98 11.86
CA TYR A 49 -9.86 -5.76 10.65
C TYR A 49 -9.03 -7.04 10.57
N ARG A 50 -9.48 -8.10 11.28
CA ARG A 50 -8.80 -9.41 11.38
C ARG A 50 -8.41 -10.10 10.05
N GLY A 51 -9.01 -9.71 8.92
CA GLY A 51 -8.75 -10.32 7.60
C GLY A 51 -7.81 -9.55 6.67
N GLU A 52 -7.49 -8.27 6.94
CA GLU A 52 -6.56 -7.44 6.13
C GLU A 52 -5.24 -7.16 6.86
N ILE A 53 -5.04 -7.81 8.01
CA ILE A 53 -3.85 -7.72 8.88
C ILE A 53 -2.56 -8.05 8.11
N ALA A 54 -2.58 -9.10 7.29
CA ALA A 54 -1.38 -9.58 6.61
C ALA A 54 -0.85 -8.55 5.60
N SER A 55 -1.73 -7.97 4.78
CA SER A 55 -1.30 -7.02 3.73
C SER A 55 -0.75 -5.72 4.30
N LEU A 56 -1.35 -5.20 5.38
CA LEU A 56 -0.85 -3.97 6.00
C LEU A 56 0.50 -4.15 6.72
N GLU A 57 0.70 -5.27 7.42
CA GLU A 57 1.98 -5.55 8.07
C GLU A 57 3.11 -5.80 7.06
N ASP A 58 2.79 -6.48 5.96
CA ASP A 58 3.72 -6.69 4.85
C ASP A 58 4.08 -5.34 4.19
N ALA A 59 3.09 -4.49 3.90
CA ALA A 59 3.29 -3.16 3.33
C ALA A 59 4.13 -2.26 4.27
N LYS A 60 3.82 -2.25 5.57
CA LYS A 60 4.61 -1.54 6.59
C LYS A 60 6.05 -2.04 6.65
N THR A 61 6.25 -3.35 6.56
CA THR A 61 7.59 -3.96 6.54
C THR A 61 8.36 -3.56 5.28
N ALA A 62 7.70 -3.54 4.12
CA ALA A 62 8.29 -3.11 2.85
C ALA A 62 8.75 -1.64 2.93
N VAL A 63 7.88 -0.73 3.40
CA VAL A 63 8.22 0.68 3.58
C VAL A 63 9.39 0.85 4.55
N LYS A 64 9.36 0.19 5.72
CA LYS A 64 10.45 0.25 6.70
C LYS A 64 11.79 -0.16 6.08
N LYS A 65 11.80 -1.21 5.26
CA LYS A 65 12.99 -1.71 4.57
C LYS A 65 13.49 -0.71 3.52
N ALA A 66 12.58 -0.16 2.71
CA ALA A 66 12.90 0.83 1.68
C ALA A 66 13.47 2.13 2.27
N SER A 67 12.80 2.71 3.27
CA SER A 67 13.29 3.92 3.95
C SER A 67 14.62 3.70 4.67
N SER A 68 14.84 2.50 5.25
CA SER A 68 16.13 2.16 5.87
C SER A 68 17.27 2.08 4.85
N ARG A 69 16.99 1.54 3.65
CA ARG A 69 17.96 1.49 2.55
C ARG A 69 18.32 2.90 2.07
N ALA A 70 17.32 3.76 1.85
CA ALA A 70 17.53 5.15 1.46
C ALA A 70 18.38 5.90 2.50
N LYS A 71 18.05 5.77 3.79
CA LYS A 71 18.83 6.37 4.89
C LYS A 71 20.29 5.89 4.92
N LYS A 72 20.53 4.59 4.70
CA LYS A 72 21.88 4.03 4.65
C LYS A 72 22.68 4.60 3.49
N LEU A 73 22.11 4.63 2.29
CA LEU A 73 22.76 5.17 1.10
C LEU A 73 23.06 6.67 1.23
N LYS A 74 22.16 7.44 1.86
CA LYS A 74 22.41 8.85 2.19
C LYS A 74 23.64 9.03 3.08
N GLY A 75 23.78 8.18 4.10
CA GLY A 75 24.96 8.19 4.97
C GLY A 75 26.25 7.79 4.24
N GLN A 76 26.18 6.80 3.34
CA GLN A 76 27.33 6.39 2.53
C GLN A 76 27.74 7.47 1.52
N LEU A 77 26.77 8.16 0.92
CA LEU A 77 27.00 9.30 0.03
C LEU A 77 27.69 10.43 0.79
N GLY A 78 27.15 10.86 1.93
CA GLY A 78 27.79 11.91 2.75
C GLY A 78 29.22 11.56 3.15
N ALA A 79 29.44 10.33 3.63
CA ALA A 79 30.80 9.87 3.94
C ALA A 79 31.73 9.80 2.72
N ALA A 80 31.20 9.58 1.52
CA ALA A 80 31.99 9.60 0.29
C ALA A 80 32.31 11.02 -0.18
N GLU A 81 31.35 11.95 -0.03
CA GLU A 81 31.54 13.38 -0.27
C GLU A 81 32.59 13.97 0.68
N ASP A 82 32.54 13.61 1.97
CA ASP A 82 33.54 14.01 2.97
C ASP A 82 34.96 13.54 2.60
N ARG A 83 35.10 12.30 2.11
CA ARG A 83 36.40 11.78 1.63
C ARG A 83 36.92 12.52 0.41
N VAL A 84 36.03 12.91 -0.52
CA VAL A 84 36.42 13.72 -1.69
C VAL A 84 36.86 15.12 -1.23
N ALA A 85 36.18 15.71 -0.25
CA ALA A 85 36.56 17.00 0.32
C ALA A 85 37.92 16.94 1.05
N GLU A 86 38.17 15.91 1.85
CA GLU A 86 39.45 15.68 2.52
C GLU A 86 40.59 15.48 1.51
N PHE A 87 40.34 14.69 0.45
CA PHE A 87 41.30 14.49 -0.63
C PHE A 87 41.62 15.81 -1.35
N ALA A 88 40.62 16.64 -1.62
CA ALA A 88 40.79 17.94 -2.25
C ALA A 88 41.59 18.91 -1.37
N GLN A 89 41.32 18.94 -0.05
CA GLN A 89 42.09 19.73 0.92
C GLN A 89 43.53 19.26 1.02
N THR A 90 43.77 17.94 1.07
CA THR A 90 45.13 17.37 1.10
C THR A 90 45.91 17.71 -0.18
N SER A 91 45.24 17.62 -1.33
CA SER A 91 45.84 18.02 -2.63
C SER A 91 46.17 19.52 -2.69
N TYR A 92 45.39 20.37 -2.01
CA TYR A 92 45.59 21.82 -1.97
C TYR A 92 46.69 22.21 -0.98
N MET A 93 46.70 21.62 0.22
CA MET A 93 47.67 21.87 1.29
C MET A 93 49.05 21.25 1.03
N GLY A 94 49.12 20.14 0.29
CA GLY A 94 50.38 19.51 -0.14
C GLY A 94 51.18 20.31 -1.17
N GLY A 95 50.79 21.55 -1.43
CA GLY A 95 51.29 22.37 -2.52
C GLY A 95 50.67 21.89 -3.82
N GLY A 96 49.54 22.47 -4.21
CA GLY A 96 49.05 22.34 -5.58
C GLY A 96 50.19 22.74 -6.51
N LEU A 97 50.78 21.76 -7.19
CA LEU A 97 51.82 22.01 -8.17
C LEU A 97 51.19 22.85 -9.27
N ASP A 98 51.57 24.13 -9.30
CA ASP A 98 51.21 25.03 -10.37
C ASP A 98 51.77 24.44 -11.68
N ASP A 99 50.98 24.42 -12.75
CA ASP A 99 51.41 23.89 -14.07
C ASP A 99 52.72 24.54 -14.54
N SER A 100 53.03 25.73 -14.02
CA SER A 100 54.29 26.45 -14.23
C SER A 100 55.54 25.77 -13.61
N GLN A 101 55.39 25.01 -12.52
CA GLN A 101 56.49 24.28 -11.86
C GLN A 101 56.78 22.92 -12.51
N LEU A 102 55.80 22.35 -13.21
CA LEU A 102 55.92 21.10 -13.98
C LEU A 102 56.93 21.20 -15.13
N PHE A 103 57.09 22.38 -15.73
CA PHE A 103 58.04 22.63 -16.82
C PHE A 103 59.46 23.00 -16.34
N SER A 104 59.66 23.21 -15.02
CA SER A 104 60.92 23.71 -14.45
C SER A 104 61.80 22.63 -13.81
N LEU A 105 61.33 21.39 -13.66
CA LEU A 105 62.00 20.36 -12.88
C LEU A 105 62.42 19.17 -13.74
N ASN A 106 63.65 18.68 -13.52
CA ASN A 106 64.01 17.30 -13.83
C ASN A 106 63.10 16.39 -13.01
N ILE A 107 61.96 15.98 -13.59
CA ILE A 107 60.95 15.19 -12.90
C ILE A 107 61.56 13.82 -12.57
N ASP A 108 61.73 13.54 -11.28
CA ASP A 108 62.13 12.23 -10.79
C ASP A 108 61.01 11.22 -11.11
N PRO A 109 61.31 10.02 -11.65
CA PRO A 109 60.33 8.95 -11.86
C PRO A 109 59.39 8.72 -10.67
N GLY A 110 59.84 8.94 -9.42
CA GLY A 110 59.00 8.87 -8.22
C GLY A 110 57.82 9.85 -8.24
N THR A 111 58.01 11.09 -8.67
CA THR A 111 56.94 12.11 -8.75
C THR A 111 55.89 11.85 -9.83
N VAL A 112 56.28 11.24 -10.96
CA VAL A 112 55.30 10.83 -12.00
C VAL A 112 54.41 9.70 -11.48
N SER A 113 54.99 8.76 -10.73
CA SER A 113 54.27 7.61 -10.18
C SER A 113 53.21 8.02 -9.14
N THR A 114 53.54 9.00 -8.29
CA THR A 114 52.61 9.54 -7.29
C THR A 114 51.50 10.35 -7.94
N MET A 115 51.78 11.15 -8.98
CA MET A 115 50.74 11.85 -9.74
C MET A 115 49.75 10.90 -10.43
N SER A 116 50.26 9.85 -11.09
CA SER A 116 49.41 8.84 -11.75
C SER A 116 48.51 8.12 -10.73
N TYR A 117 49.07 7.75 -9.58
CA TYR A 117 48.33 7.16 -8.47
C TYR A 117 47.24 8.10 -7.92
N LEU A 118 47.54 9.38 -7.72
CA LEU A 118 46.56 10.36 -7.23
C LEU A 118 45.43 10.60 -8.24
N SER A 119 45.75 10.70 -9.54
CA SER A 119 44.75 10.84 -10.61
C SER A 119 43.81 9.64 -10.68
N THR A 120 44.35 8.43 -10.64
CA THR A 120 43.55 7.20 -10.64
C THR A 120 42.67 7.08 -9.39
N GLN A 121 43.17 7.48 -8.21
CA GLN A 121 42.37 7.56 -6.99
C GLN A 121 41.23 8.59 -7.08
N LYS A 122 41.49 9.80 -7.61
CA LYS A 122 40.43 10.81 -7.85
C LYS A 122 39.34 10.27 -8.76
N ALA A 123 39.71 9.63 -9.86
CA ALA A 123 38.77 9.07 -10.83
C ALA A 123 37.92 7.94 -10.21
N ALA A 124 38.52 7.08 -9.40
CA ALA A 124 37.83 6.01 -8.67
C ALA A 124 36.85 6.57 -7.62
N GLN A 125 37.25 7.60 -6.87
CA GLN A 125 36.39 8.25 -5.89
C GLN A 125 35.19 8.94 -6.57
N LEU A 126 35.42 9.68 -7.67
CA LEU A 126 34.35 10.33 -8.40
C LEU A 126 33.34 9.33 -8.98
N THR A 127 33.83 8.19 -9.48
CA THR A 127 32.97 7.09 -9.95
C THR A 127 32.14 6.50 -8.80
N THR A 128 32.75 6.32 -7.63
CA THR A 128 32.06 5.84 -6.43
C THR A 128 30.95 6.79 -5.99
N VAL A 129 31.24 8.10 -5.92
CA VAL A 129 30.24 9.11 -5.56
C VAL A 129 29.09 9.13 -6.58
N ARG A 130 29.39 9.09 -7.88
CA ARG A 130 28.36 9.03 -8.93
C ARG A 130 27.45 7.81 -8.77
N GLN A 131 28.02 6.64 -8.49
CA GLN A 131 27.25 5.43 -8.26
C GLN A 131 26.37 5.57 -7.01
N LEU A 132 26.91 6.09 -5.91
CA LEU A 132 26.15 6.32 -4.67
C LEU A 132 25.01 7.32 -4.86
N ILE A 133 25.20 8.36 -5.67
CA ILE A 133 24.13 9.31 -6.03
C ILE A 133 23.02 8.57 -6.79
N ALA A 134 23.37 7.77 -7.80
CA ALA A 134 22.40 7.01 -8.59
C ALA A 134 21.64 5.99 -7.72
N ASP A 135 22.36 5.25 -6.88
CA ASP A 135 21.79 4.26 -5.96
C ASP A 135 20.89 4.91 -4.92
N HIS A 136 21.31 6.04 -4.33
CA HIS A 136 20.50 6.81 -3.39
C HIS A 136 19.22 7.31 -4.04
N LYS A 137 19.32 7.92 -5.23
CA LYS A 137 18.15 8.40 -5.99
C LYS A 137 17.15 7.27 -6.24
N LYS A 138 17.62 6.12 -6.75
CA LYS A 138 16.79 4.93 -6.98
C LYS A 138 16.12 4.47 -5.67
N ALA A 139 16.88 4.41 -4.57
CA ALA A 139 16.35 3.95 -3.29
C ALA A 139 15.32 4.91 -2.68
N THR A 140 15.43 6.22 -2.93
CA THR A 140 14.41 7.21 -2.54
C THR A 140 13.15 7.05 -3.39
N GLU A 141 13.28 6.90 -4.71
CA GLU A 141 12.13 6.64 -5.59
C GLU A 141 11.39 5.34 -5.19
N ASP A 142 12.13 4.27 -4.90
CA ASP A 142 11.55 3.00 -4.44
C ASP A 142 10.83 3.18 -3.08
N ALA A 143 11.38 4.01 -2.16
CA ALA A 143 10.73 4.30 -0.88
C ALA A 143 9.45 5.12 -1.04
N ASP A 144 9.47 6.15 -1.89
CA ASP A 144 8.31 6.99 -2.20
C ASP A 144 7.16 6.15 -2.80
N GLU A 145 7.48 5.19 -3.67
CA GLU A 145 6.50 4.29 -4.27
C GLU A 145 5.84 3.38 -3.21
N GLU A 146 6.63 2.79 -2.31
CA GLU A 146 6.10 1.96 -1.23
C GLU A 146 5.27 2.78 -0.22
N ILE A 147 5.68 4.01 0.08
CA ILE A 147 4.89 4.93 0.92
C ILE A 147 3.55 5.23 0.25
N ALA A 148 3.54 5.55 -1.05
CA ALA A 148 2.31 5.83 -1.79
C ALA A 148 1.35 4.63 -1.82
N LYS A 149 1.87 3.40 -1.91
CA LYS A 149 1.07 2.16 -1.79
C LYS A 149 0.44 2.06 -0.41
N LEU A 150 1.21 2.23 0.66
CA LEU A 150 0.71 2.18 2.04
C LEU A 150 -0.34 3.26 2.32
N GLU A 151 -0.13 4.48 1.82
CA GLU A 151 -1.12 5.57 1.93
C GLU A 151 -2.45 5.21 1.26
N LYS A 152 -2.38 4.62 0.06
CA LYS A 152 -3.56 4.16 -0.66
C LYS A 152 -4.30 3.07 0.13
N ASP A 153 -3.60 2.06 0.63
CA ASP A 153 -4.19 0.97 1.40
C ASP A 153 -4.87 1.49 2.68
N ILE A 154 -4.24 2.41 3.39
CA ILE A 154 -4.82 3.07 4.58
C ILE A 154 -6.08 3.85 4.21
N LYS A 155 -6.05 4.61 3.10
CA LYS A 155 -7.21 5.39 2.64
C LYS A 155 -8.38 4.48 2.28
N ASP A 156 -8.12 3.39 1.58
CA ASP A 156 -9.13 2.40 1.19
C ASP A 156 -9.75 1.77 2.44
N LEU A 157 -8.94 1.35 3.41
CA LEU A 157 -9.40 0.84 4.70
C LEU A 157 -10.22 1.84 5.52
N GLN A 158 -9.82 3.11 5.54
CA GLN A 158 -10.59 4.16 6.19
C GLN A 158 -11.94 4.40 5.50
N SER A 159 -11.99 4.31 4.16
CA SER A 159 -13.24 4.37 3.42
C SER A 159 -14.16 3.22 3.80
N LYS A 160 -13.63 1.98 3.77
CA LYS A 160 -14.35 0.78 4.19
C LYS A 160 -14.90 0.93 5.60
N ARG A 161 -14.10 1.44 6.56
CA ARG A 161 -14.56 1.69 7.93
C ARG A 161 -15.74 2.64 8.01
N ARG A 162 -15.67 3.77 7.32
CA ARG A 162 -16.79 4.72 7.28
C ARG A 162 -18.04 4.09 6.67
N ASP A 163 -17.89 3.20 5.70
CA ASP A 163 -19.00 2.47 5.11
C ASP A 163 -19.64 1.51 6.12
N VAL A 164 -18.84 0.78 6.90
CA VAL A 164 -19.36 -0.07 7.98
C VAL A 164 -20.07 0.75 9.04
N GLU A 165 -19.45 1.83 9.53
CA GLU A 165 -20.02 2.72 10.54
C GLU A 165 -21.36 3.30 10.06
N ARG A 166 -21.43 3.76 8.80
CA ARG A 166 -22.66 4.23 8.18
C ARG A 166 -23.73 3.14 8.12
N ARG A 167 -23.38 1.91 7.71
CA ARG A 167 -24.31 0.78 7.68
C ARG A 167 -24.80 0.43 9.09
N MET A 168 -23.92 0.45 10.08
CA MET A 168 -24.27 0.18 11.47
C MET A 168 -25.19 1.26 12.05
N ALA A 169 -24.93 2.54 11.75
CA ALA A 169 -25.81 3.63 12.14
C ALA A 169 -27.19 3.55 11.45
N LYS A 170 -27.23 3.19 10.16
CA LYS A 170 -28.47 3.08 9.38
C LYS A 170 -29.34 1.91 9.83
N PHE A 171 -28.73 0.75 10.07
CA PHE A 171 -29.46 -0.49 10.26
C PHE A 171 -29.53 -0.93 11.73
N GLY A 172 -28.48 -0.72 12.51
CA GLY A 172 -28.33 -1.29 13.84
C GLY A 172 -28.38 -2.83 13.84
N ILE A 173 -28.00 -3.42 14.98
CA ILE A 173 -28.17 -4.87 15.19
C ILE A 173 -29.61 -5.12 15.66
N GLN A 174 -30.36 -5.93 14.90
CA GLN A 174 -31.72 -6.31 15.29
C GLN A 174 -31.72 -7.60 16.11
N GLN A 175 -32.59 -7.65 17.12
CA GLN A 175 -32.89 -8.86 17.88
C GLN A 175 -34.02 -9.64 17.21
N PRO A 176 -34.05 -10.98 17.33
CA PRO A 176 -35.09 -11.81 16.73
C PRO A 176 -36.47 -11.48 17.31
N GLY A 177 -37.49 -11.44 16.45
CA GLY A 177 -38.89 -11.24 16.86
C GLY A 177 -39.50 -12.49 17.49
N SER A 178 -40.52 -12.31 18.33
CA SER A 178 -41.14 -13.40 19.12
C SER A 178 -41.90 -14.45 18.30
N ALA A 179 -42.35 -14.13 17.08
CA ALA A 179 -43.23 -15.02 16.30
C ALA A 179 -42.47 -16.09 15.48
N SER A 180 -41.36 -15.72 14.85
CA SER A 180 -40.59 -16.62 13.97
C SER A 180 -39.16 -16.88 14.47
N GLY A 181 -38.73 -16.16 15.51
CA GLY A 181 -37.34 -16.11 15.95
C GLY A 181 -36.39 -15.55 14.90
N LEU A 182 -36.90 -14.92 13.83
CA LEU A 182 -36.10 -14.19 12.83
C LEU A 182 -36.17 -12.69 13.12
N THR A 183 -35.12 -11.95 12.74
CA THR A 183 -35.18 -10.49 12.75
C THR A 183 -36.14 -9.98 11.67
N ALA A 184 -36.78 -8.83 11.93
CA ALA A 184 -37.68 -8.21 10.95
C ALA A 184 -36.97 -7.93 9.62
N ARG A 185 -35.70 -7.53 9.67
CA ARG A 185 -34.84 -7.38 8.49
C ARG A 185 -34.72 -8.68 7.72
N LEU A 186 -34.34 -9.77 8.37
CA LEU A 186 -34.18 -11.04 7.67
C LEU A 186 -35.49 -11.52 7.03
N VAL A 187 -36.63 -11.31 7.69
CA VAL A 187 -37.96 -11.60 7.11
C VAL A 187 -38.16 -10.83 5.79
N ASN A 188 -37.85 -9.54 5.79
CA ASN A 188 -37.97 -8.70 4.58
C ASN A 188 -36.98 -9.12 3.48
N VAL A 189 -35.72 -9.40 3.85
CA VAL A 189 -34.69 -9.85 2.89
C VAL A 189 -35.08 -11.18 2.28
N ARG A 190 -35.52 -12.15 3.10
CA ARG A 190 -35.99 -13.45 2.64
C ARG A 190 -37.17 -13.30 1.69
N ALA A 191 -38.15 -12.47 2.02
CA ALA A 191 -39.30 -12.23 1.14
C ALA A 191 -38.88 -11.61 -0.20
N ALA A 192 -37.98 -10.62 -0.18
CA ALA A 192 -37.46 -9.98 -1.39
C ALA A 192 -36.69 -10.98 -2.27
N ILE A 193 -35.81 -11.80 -1.68
CA ILE A 193 -35.09 -12.85 -2.39
C ILE A 193 -36.07 -13.86 -2.99
N MET A 194 -37.01 -14.38 -2.21
CA MET A 194 -37.97 -15.39 -2.67
C MET A 194 -38.85 -14.89 -3.82
N SER A 195 -39.11 -13.58 -3.90
CA SER A 195 -39.88 -12.98 -5.00
C SER A 195 -39.12 -12.98 -6.34
N GLN A 196 -37.79 -12.86 -6.30
CA GLN A 196 -36.92 -12.82 -7.49
C GLN A 196 -36.36 -14.20 -7.84
N PHE A 197 -36.09 -15.00 -6.81
CA PHE A 197 -35.45 -16.31 -6.88
C PHE A 197 -36.31 -17.31 -6.11
N PRO A 198 -37.29 -17.96 -6.74
CA PRO A 198 -38.01 -19.07 -6.14
C PRO A 198 -37.04 -20.21 -5.78
N MET A 199 -37.16 -20.75 -4.56
CA MET A 199 -36.26 -21.76 -4.00
C MET A 199 -36.90 -23.16 -4.01
N PRO A 200 -36.69 -23.97 -5.07
CA PRO A 200 -37.31 -25.29 -5.17
C PRO A 200 -36.76 -26.29 -4.14
N PHE A 201 -35.54 -26.08 -3.65
CA PHE A 201 -34.91 -26.93 -2.63
C PHE A 201 -35.09 -26.41 -1.20
N GLY A 202 -35.87 -25.34 -1.03
CA GLY A 202 -36.21 -24.77 0.27
C GLY A 202 -35.24 -23.70 0.77
N VAL A 203 -35.56 -23.18 1.97
CA VAL A 203 -34.78 -22.14 2.66
C VAL A 203 -34.65 -22.53 4.13
N GLY A 204 -33.42 -22.61 4.64
CA GLY A 204 -33.14 -22.89 6.05
C GLY A 204 -32.71 -21.63 6.79
N CYS A 205 -33.48 -21.17 7.78
CA CYS A 205 -33.15 -19.95 8.55
C CYS A 205 -32.76 -20.28 10.00
N LEU A 206 -33.63 -19.99 10.98
CA LEU A 206 -33.34 -20.17 12.40
C LEU A 206 -32.88 -21.59 12.73
N ARG A 207 -31.75 -21.71 13.44
CA ARG A 207 -31.28 -22.94 14.07
C ARG A 207 -31.11 -22.68 15.56
N VAL A 208 -32.08 -23.08 16.37
CA VAL A 208 -32.06 -22.81 17.82
C VAL A 208 -30.82 -23.46 18.45
N GLY A 209 -30.06 -22.69 19.22
CA GLY A 209 -28.81 -23.14 19.87
C GLY A 209 -27.54 -22.96 19.03
N ASP A 210 -27.64 -22.57 17.76
CA ASP A 210 -26.48 -22.22 16.92
C ASP A 210 -25.83 -20.91 17.43
N PRO A 211 -24.52 -20.88 17.72
CA PRO A 211 -23.85 -19.68 18.25
C PRO A 211 -23.66 -18.58 17.19
N GLY A 212 -23.83 -18.92 15.92
CA GLY A 212 -23.72 -18.04 14.76
C GLY A 212 -25.01 -17.31 14.43
N GLU A 213 -25.07 -16.81 13.19
CA GLU A 213 -26.14 -15.92 12.73
C GLU A 213 -27.47 -16.65 12.51
N HIS A 214 -27.45 -17.96 12.27
CA HIS A 214 -28.67 -18.76 12.23
C HIS A 214 -29.37 -18.79 13.59
N GLY A 215 -28.66 -19.00 14.70
CA GLY A 215 -29.29 -19.05 16.03
C GLY A 215 -29.72 -17.69 16.57
N LYS A 216 -29.15 -16.61 16.03
CA LYS A 216 -29.60 -15.23 16.28
C LYS A 216 -30.78 -14.81 15.40
N GLY A 217 -31.25 -15.67 14.50
CA GLY A 217 -32.33 -15.35 13.57
C GLY A 217 -31.95 -14.31 12.51
N ARG A 218 -30.66 -14.22 12.17
CA ARG A 218 -30.09 -13.23 11.22
C ARG A 218 -29.52 -13.85 9.94
N ALA A 219 -29.65 -15.16 9.77
CA ALA A 219 -29.20 -15.84 8.56
C ALA A 219 -30.26 -16.76 7.95
N CYS A 220 -30.20 -16.90 6.62
CA CYS A 220 -30.88 -17.93 5.87
C CYS A 220 -29.95 -18.52 4.79
N ASP A 221 -30.10 -19.83 4.57
CA ASP A 221 -29.49 -20.60 3.49
C ASP A 221 -30.53 -20.83 2.41
N PHE A 222 -30.22 -20.37 1.20
CA PHE A 222 -31.05 -20.48 0.02
C PHE A 222 -30.52 -21.65 -0.82
N MET A 223 -31.23 -22.77 -0.76
CA MET A 223 -30.74 -24.06 -1.27
C MET A 223 -30.76 -24.11 -2.80
N MET A 224 -29.61 -24.44 -3.41
CA MET A 224 -29.44 -24.68 -4.85
C MET A 224 -29.50 -26.15 -5.21
N SER A 225 -29.41 -27.04 -4.22
CA SER A 225 -29.61 -28.48 -4.37
C SER A 225 -30.13 -29.07 -3.06
N SER A 226 -30.48 -30.36 -3.07
CA SER A 226 -30.95 -31.09 -1.88
C SER A 226 -29.95 -32.15 -1.43
N GLY A 227 -29.89 -32.40 -0.12
CA GLY A 227 -29.16 -33.55 0.45
C GLY A 227 -27.64 -33.45 0.35
N GLY A 228 -27.07 -32.24 0.39
CA GLY A 228 -25.62 -32.04 0.41
C GLY A 228 -24.91 -32.29 -0.93
N ARG A 229 -25.66 -32.36 -2.04
CA ARG A 229 -25.13 -32.62 -3.37
C ARG A 229 -24.67 -31.33 -4.05
N LEU A 230 -23.73 -31.42 -4.97
CA LEU A 230 -23.44 -30.28 -5.84
C LEU A 230 -24.68 -29.93 -6.68
N PRO A 231 -24.98 -28.63 -6.86
CA PRO A 231 -26.00 -28.20 -7.80
C PRO A 231 -25.57 -28.53 -9.24
N ASP A 232 -26.55 -28.72 -10.12
CA ASP A 232 -26.27 -28.74 -11.56
C ASP A 232 -25.85 -27.34 -12.05
N ALA A 233 -25.47 -27.25 -13.33
CA ALA A 233 -25.00 -25.98 -13.90
C ALA A 233 -26.06 -24.86 -13.82
N VAL A 234 -27.35 -25.18 -13.98
CA VAL A 234 -28.44 -24.21 -13.98
C VAL A 234 -28.70 -23.68 -12.57
N ALA A 235 -28.72 -24.55 -11.58
CA ALA A 235 -28.87 -24.17 -10.19
C ALA A 235 -27.63 -23.43 -9.67
N LYS A 236 -26.44 -23.80 -10.14
CA LYS A 236 -25.21 -23.05 -9.84
C LYS A 236 -25.26 -21.63 -10.39
N GLU A 237 -25.66 -21.45 -11.65
CA GLU A 237 -25.82 -20.14 -12.28
C GLU A 237 -26.88 -19.29 -11.55
N ARG A 238 -27.98 -19.91 -11.11
CA ARG A 238 -28.97 -19.26 -10.25
C ARG A 238 -28.36 -18.81 -8.92
N GLY A 239 -27.52 -19.63 -8.29
CA GLY A 239 -26.80 -19.27 -7.07
C GLY A 239 -25.83 -18.11 -7.29
N ASP A 240 -25.11 -18.10 -8.41
CA ASP A 240 -24.24 -16.98 -8.82
C ASP A 240 -25.06 -15.68 -8.98
N ALA A 241 -26.21 -15.75 -9.65
CA ALA A 241 -27.11 -14.61 -9.83
C ALA A 241 -27.73 -14.12 -8.49
N LEU A 242 -28.14 -15.03 -7.62
CA LEU A 242 -28.66 -14.70 -6.29
C LEU A 242 -27.60 -14.01 -5.44
N ALA A 243 -26.38 -14.56 -5.39
CA ALA A 243 -25.28 -13.96 -4.65
C ALA A 243 -24.99 -12.53 -5.15
N GLN A 244 -24.96 -12.33 -6.47
CA GLN A 244 -24.74 -11.00 -7.06
C GLN A 244 -25.90 -10.03 -6.78
N TRP A 245 -27.15 -10.50 -6.79
CA TRP A 245 -28.30 -9.69 -6.42
C TRP A 245 -28.22 -9.24 -4.95
N CYS A 246 -27.88 -10.16 -4.04
CA CYS A 246 -27.67 -9.83 -2.63
C CYS A 246 -26.53 -8.81 -2.45
N ILE A 247 -25.45 -8.91 -3.22
CA ILE A 247 -24.35 -7.93 -3.19
C ILE A 247 -24.85 -6.54 -3.59
N SER A 248 -25.55 -6.43 -4.72
CA SER A 248 -26.03 -5.14 -5.25
C SER A 248 -27.09 -4.47 -4.36
N HIS A 249 -27.84 -5.24 -3.57
CA HIS A 249 -28.88 -4.72 -2.69
C HIS A 249 -28.48 -4.69 -1.21
N ALA A 250 -27.20 -4.94 -0.88
CA ALA A 250 -26.77 -5.06 0.50
C ALA A 250 -26.98 -3.78 1.32
N ASP A 251 -26.74 -2.61 0.73
CA ASP A 251 -26.98 -1.29 1.35
C ASP A 251 -28.45 -0.94 1.52
N GLN A 252 -29.34 -1.57 0.75
CA GLN A 252 -30.78 -1.40 0.88
C GLN A 252 -31.33 -2.27 2.00
N TYR A 253 -30.88 -3.52 2.06
CA TYR A 253 -31.43 -4.53 2.96
C TYR A 253 -30.66 -4.74 4.25
N GLY A 254 -29.49 -4.12 4.42
CA GLY A 254 -28.63 -4.34 5.59
C GLY A 254 -28.04 -5.74 5.59
N ILE A 255 -27.68 -6.27 4.42
CA ILE A 255 -26.98 -7.55 4.28
C ILE A 255 -25.54 -7.37 4.79
N MET A 256 -25.14 -8.26 5.69
CA MET A 256 -23.86 -8.25 6.39
C MET A 256 -22.79 -9.01 5.61
N TYR A 257 -23.06 -10.27 5.26
CA TYR A 257 -22.17 -11.07 4.43
C TYR A 257 -22.93 -12.16 3.68
N ILE A 258 -22.31 -12.65 2.60
CA ILE A 258 -22.81 -13.73 1.75
C ILE A 258 -21.72 -14.79 1.64
N ILE A 259 -22.08 -16.07 1.70
CA ILE A 259 -21.16 -17.18 1.44
C ILE A 259 -21.70 -18.02 0.28
N TRP A 260 -20.85 -18.29 -0.70
CA TRP A 260 -21.20 -19.08 -1.86
C TRP A 260 -19.96 -19.68 -2.54
N GLN A 261 -19.99 -20.99 -2.82
CA GLN A 261 -18.89 -21.74 -3.43
C GLN A 261 -17.55 -21.48 -2.70
N GLN A 262 -17.52 -21.77 -1.41
CA GLN A 262 -16.34 -21.64 -0.53
C GLN A 262 -15.71 -20.23 -0.49
N ARG A 263 -16.49 -19.21 -0.83
CA ARG A 263 -16.05 -17.82 -0.79
C ARG A 263 -17.01 -17.01 0.06
N ILE A 264 -16.47 -16.04 0.77
CA ILE A 264 -17.24 -15.06 1.54
C ILE A 264 -17.12 -13.68 0.91
N TYR A 265 -18.24 -12.98 0.81
CA TYR A 265 -18.33 -11.56 0.50
C TYR A 265 -18.83 -10.84 1.75
N ASP A 266 -17.91 -10.25 2.52
CA ASP A 266 -18.26 -9.55 3.76
C ASP A 266 -18.27 -8.04 3.55
N MET A 267 -19.46 -7.46 3.61
CA MET A 267 -19.69 -6.04 3.45
C MET A 267 -19.00 -5.21 4.53
N ARG A 268 -18.80 -5.80 5.71
CA ARG A 268 -18.11 -5.15 6.83
C ARG A 268 -16.61 -5.08 6.63
N THR A 269 -16.07 -5.77 5.63
CA THR A 269 -14.63 -5.70 5.30
C THR A 269 -14.38 -5.01 3.97
N GLY A 270 -15.37 -4.25 3.47
CA GLY A 270 -15.30 -3.57 2.18
C GLY A 270 -15.69 -4.43 0.98
N GLY A 271 -16.25 -5.62 1.20
CA GLY A 271 -16.64 -6.54 0.13
C GLY A 271 -15.46 -7.24 -0.54
N GLY A 272 -15.70 -7.69 -1.77
CA GLY A 272 -14.80 -8.58 -2.52
C GLY A 272 -14.92 -10.03 -2.06
N TRP A 273 -14.84 -10.96 -3.02
CA TRP A 273 -14.83 -12.39 -2.70
C TRP A 273 -13.48 -12.80 -2.11
N LYS A 274 -13.52 -13.43 -0.94
CA LYS A 274 -12.35 -14.01 -0.26
C LYS A 274 -12.56 -15.51 -0.12
N MET A 275 -11.55 -16.31 -0.47
CA MET A 275 -11.61 -17.76 -0.27
C MET A 275 -11.67 -18.09 1.22
N MET A 276 -12.49 -19.07 1.57
CA MET A 276 -12.55 -19.65 2.91
C MET A 276 -11.66 -20.89 2.99
N GLU A 277 -11.29 -21.24 4.22
CA GLU A 277 -10.72 -22.56 4.52
C GLU A 277 -11.66 -23.68 4.04
N ASP A 278 -11.09 -24.82 3.65
CA ASP A 278 -11.89 -26.02 3.40
C ASP A 278 -12.38 -26.60 4.73
N ARG A 279 -13.70 -26.60 4.91
CA ARG A 279 -14.38 -27.10 6.11
C ARG A 279 -14.89 -28.54 5.96
N GLY A 280 -14.57 -29.19 4.84
CA GLY A 280 -14.93 -30.56 4.56
C GLY A 280 -16.36 -30.70 4.03
N GLY A 281 -16.48 -30.84 2.71
CA GLY A 281 -17.72 -31.26 2.04
C GLY A 281 -18.57 -30.12 1.48
N THR A 282 -19.57 -30.49 0.67
CA THR A 282 -20.40 -29.56 -0.11
C THR A 282 -21.10 -28.52 0.75
N THR A 283 -21.81 -28.97 1.80
CA THR A 283 -22.60 -28.09 2.66
C THR A 283 -21.72 -27.20 3.53
N ALA A 284 -20.68 -27.76 4.15
CA ALA A 284 -19.78 -26.97 4.99
C ALA A 284 -19.07 -25.86 4.19
N ASN A 285 -18.76 -26.13 2.92
CA ASN A 285 -18.17 -25.18 1.99
C ASN A 285 -19.18 -24.38 1.16
N HIS A 286 -20.48 -24.50 1.46
CA HIS A 286 -21.54 -23.70 0.84
C HIS A 286 -21.58 -23.82 -0.71
N TYR A 287 -21.34 -25.03 -1.22
CA TYR A 287 -21.49 -25.31 -2.65
C TYR A 287 -22.93 -25.64 -3.04
N ASP A 288 -23.78 -26.03 -2.09
CA ASP A 288 -25.18 -26.43 -2.28
C ASP A 288 -26.19 -25.35 -1.90
N HIS A 289 -25.77 -24.23 -1.31
CA HIS A 289 -26.65 -23.12 -0.94
C HIS A 289 -25.92 -21.77 -0.90
N VAL A 290 -26.66 -20.69 -1.18
CA VAL A 290 -26.20 -19.32 -0.91
C VAL A 290 -26.59 -18.97 0.51
N HIS A 291 -25.62 -18.72 1.38
CA HIS A 291 -25.87 -18.25 2.73
C HIS A 291 -25.89 -16.72 2.75
N VAL A 292 -26.89 -16.14 3.39
CA VAL A 292 -27.04 -14.69 3.55
C VAL A 292 -27.28 -14.35 5.01
N SER A 293 -26.43 -13.48 5.56
CA SER A 293 -26.57 -12.93 6.91
C SER A 293 -26.87 -11.43 6.86
N VAL A 294 -27.68 -10.94 7.81
CA VAL A 294 -28.05 -9.51 7.94
C VAL A 294 -27.58 -8.92 9.27
N LEU A 295 -27.48 -7.60 9.33
CA LEU A 295 -27.09 -6.86 10.55
C LEU A 295 -28.14 -7.02 11.67
#